data_AF-A0A1W9LF05-F1
#
_entry.id   AF-A0A1W9LF05-F1
#
_cell.length_a   1.000
_cell.length_b   1.000
_cell.length_c   1.000
_cell.angle_alpha   90.00
_cell.angle_beta   90.00
_cell.angle_gamma   90.00
#
_symmetry.space_group_name_H-M   'P 1'
#
loop_
_entity.id
_entity.type
_entity.pdbx_description
1 polymer ?
#
loop_
_entity_poly.entity_id
_entity_poly.type
_entity_poly.pdbx_seq_one_letter_code
_entity_poly.pdbx_strand_id
1 'polypeptide(L)'
;MTEEILPGLYRIKIPLPESPLKYLNSYVIKSDNRNLIIDTGFNRKECLEAMNNGLMEINVDLADCDFFITHLHADHFGLIARLATKTSRIYFSRPDKEIIESWEGFE
;
A
#
# COMPACT_ATOMS: atom_id res chain seq x y z
N MET A 1 6.71 9.09 -8.65
CA MET A 1 6.51 9.02 -10.11
C MET A 1 5.48 7.96 -10.35
N THR A 2 4.32 8.38 -10.84
CA THR A 2 3.18 7.51 -11.12
C THR A 2 3.16 7.21 -12.61
N GLU A 3 2.78 6.00 -12.98
CA GLU A 3 2.74 5.54 -14.37
C GLU A 3 1.49 4.69 -14.57
N GLU A 4 0.71 4.97 -15.61
CA GLU A 4 -0.37 4.09 -16.06
C GLU A 4 0.21 3.00 -16.96
N ILE A 5 0.22 1.76 -16.48
CA ILE A 5 0.80 0.61 -17.19
C ILE A 5 -0.21 0.05 -18.20
N LEU A 6 -1.48 -0.02 -17.80
CA LEU A 6 -2.63 -0.40 -18.60
C LEU A 6 -3.81 0.48 -18.17
N PRO A 7 -4.89 0.60 -18.99
CA PRO A 7 -6.07 1.36 -18.59
C PRO A 7 -6.58 0.94 -17.21
N GLY A 8 -6.54 1.88 -16.24
CA GLY A 8 -6.99 1.62 -14.87
C GLY A 8 -5.98 0.90 -13.97
N LEU A 9 -4.79 0.53 -14.46
CA LEU A 9 -3.70 -0.06 -13.66
C LEU A 9 -2.52 0.90 -13.62
N TYR A 10 -2.23 1.39 -12.41
CA TYR A 10 -1.16 2.33 -12.16
C TYR A 10 -0.06 1.72 -11.30
N ARG A 11 1.16 2.22 -11.47
CA ARG A 11 2.29 1.98 -10.60
C ARG A 11 2.76 3.27 -9.96
N ILE A 12 2.84 3.28 -8.64
CA ILE A 12 3.43 4.35 -7.85
C ILE A 12 4.77 3.83 -7.32
N LYS A 13 5.87 4.46 -7.72
CA LYS A 13 7.20 4.16 -7.14
C LYS A 13 7.32 4.80 -5.76
N ILE A 14 7.39 3.97 -4.72
CA ILE A 14 7.54 4.38 -3.33
C ILE A 14 9.03 4.28 -2.95
N PRO A 15 9.71 5.39 -2.59
CA PRO A 15 11.12 5.33 -2.20
C PRO A 15 11.26 4.51 -0.91
N LEU A 16 12.33 3.71 -0.85
CA LEU A 16 12.71 2.95 0.34
C LEU A 16 14.02 3.55 0.87
N PRO A 17 13.96 4.63 1.68
CA PRO A 17 15.16 5.28 2.20
C PRO A 17 15.97 4.30 3.05
N GLU A 18 17.30 4.41 2.97
CA GLU A 18 18.25 3.53 3.68
C GLU A 18 18.12 2.04 3.33
N SER A 19 17.46 1.70 2.22
CA SER A 19 17.39 0.34 1.70
C SER A 19 18.18 0.20 0.40
N PRO A 20 18.92 -0.90 0.19
CA PRO A 20 19.61 -1.16 -1.08
C PRO A 20 18.63 -1.35 -2.26
N LEU A 21 17.35 -1.63 -1.98
CA LEU A 21 16.31 -1.83 -2.99
C LEU A 21 15.88 -0.53 -3.68
N LYS A 22 16.18 0.64 -3.09
CA LYS A 22 15.87 2.00 -3.57
C LYS A 22 14.37 2.36 -3.60
N TYR A 23 13.51 1.49 -4.13
CA TYR A 23 12.06 1.73 -4.19
C TYR A 23 11.25 0.43 -4.24
N LEU A 24 10.02 0.51 -3.74
CA LEU A 24 8.94 -0.46 -3.93
C LEU A 24 8.08 0.00 -5.11
N ASN A 25 7.57 -0.96 -5.89
CA ASN A 25 6.50 -0.72 -6.84
C ASN A 25 5.15 -1.00 -6.17
N SER A 26 4.45 0.05 -5.73
CA SER A 26 3.05 -0.08 -5.32
C SER A 26 2.17 -0.02 -6.56
N TYR A 27 1.14 -0.86 -6.62
CA TYR A 27 0.20 -0.87 -7.74
C TYR A 27 -1.18 -0.43 -7.29
N VAL A 28 -1.88 0.32 -8.15
CA VAL A 28 -3.25 0.77 -7.90
C VAL A 28 -4.11 0.32 -9.07
N ILE A 29 -5.15 -0.48 -8.77
CA ILE A 29 -6.16 -0.89 -9.74
C ILE A 29 -7.41 -0.04 -9.48
N LYS A 30 -7.79 0.78 -10.45
CA LYS A 30 -9.01 1.58 -10.38
C LYS A 30 -10.22 0.78 -10.86
N SER A 31 -11.35 0.96 -10.19
CA SER A 31 -12.65 0.46 -10.64
C SER A 31 -13.74 1.48 -10.37
N ASP A 32 -14.94 1.24 -10.87
CA ASP A 32 -16.08 2.14 -10.69
C ASP A 32 -16.54 2.27 -9.22
N ASN A 33 -16.25 1.25 -8.40
CA ASN A 33 -16.77 1.17 -7.02
C ASN A 33 -15.67 1.35 -5.96
N ARG A 34 -14.62 0.54 -6.02
CA ARG A 34 -13.49 0.59 -5.06
C ARG A 34 -12.18 0.37 -5.78
N ASN A 35 -11.17 1.12 -5.38
CA ASN A 35 -9.82 0.97 -5.89
C ASN A 35 -9.07 -0.05 -5.02
N LEU A 36 -8.14 -0.80 -5.61
CA LEU A 36 -7.27 -1.71 -4.87
C LEU A 36 -5.84 -1.19 -4.88
N ILE A 37 -5.26 -0.97 -3.70
CA ILE A 37 -3.85 -0.65 -3.52
C ILE A 37 -3.10 -1.93 -3.15
N ILE A 38 -2.04 -2.24 -3.89
CA ILE A 38 -1.20 -3.41 -3.69
C ILE A 38 0.14 -2.94 -3.15
N ASP A 39 0.44 -3.33 -1.91
CA ASP A 39 1.61 -2.95 -1.12
C ASP A 39 1.80 -1.44 -0.92
N THR A 40 2.47 -1.05 0.16
CA THR A 40 2.37 0.33 0.68
C THR A 40 3.68 1.05 0.95
N GLY A 41 4.79 0.34 1.20
CA GLY A 41 6.06 0.93 1.63
C GLY A 41 6.32 0.76 3.13
N PHE A 42 7.53 1.14 3.55
CA PHE A 42 7.87 1.23 4.98
C PHE A 42 7.03 2.29 5.69
N ASN A 43 6.84 2.13 7.01
CA ASN A 43 6.27 3.18 7.86
C ASN A 43 7.24 4.37 8.05
N ARG A 44 7.50 5.11 6.97
CA ARG A 44 8.40 6.26 6.93
C ARG A 44 7.70 7.44 6.26
N LYS A 45 8.21 8.65 6.52
CA LYS A 45 7.61 9.89 6.03
C LYS A 45 7.67 9.96 4.50
N GLU A 46 8.81 9.62 3.92
CA GLU A 46 9.09 9.65 2.49
C GLU A 46 8.19 8.67 1.72
N CYS A 47 7.96 7.49 2.29
CA CYS A 47 7.04 6.51 1.73
C CYS A 47 5.60 7.04 1.72
N LEU A 48 5.16 7.66 2.83
CA LEU A 48 3.79 8.19 2.91
C LEU A 48 3.60 9.36 1.94
N GLU A 49 4.54 10.29 1.89
CA GLU A 49 4.47 11.43 0.97
C GLU A 49 4.42 10.96 -0.48
N ALA A 50 5.24 9.98 -0.86
CA ALA A 50 5.20 9.42 -2.20
C ALA A 50 3.87 8.71 -2.52
N MET A 51 3.32 7.95 -1.57
CA MET A 51 2.01 7.30 -1.72
C MET A 51 0.90 8.33 -1.90
N ASN A 52 0.79 9.31 -0.99
CA ASN A 52 -0.24 10.34 -1.04
C ASN A 52 -0.17 11.17 -2.33
N ASN A 53 1.04 11.57 -2.73
CA ASN A 53 1.22 12.32 -3.97
C ASN A 53 0.83 11.48 -5.19
N GLY A 54 1.20 10.19 -5.21
CA GLY A 54 0.84 9.29 -6.30
C GLY A 54 -0.66 9.06 -6.41
N LEU A 55 -1.36 8.83 -5.28
CA LEU A 55 -2.81 8.67 -5.23
C LEU A 55 -3.53 9.96 -5.68
N MET A 56 -3.04 11.13 -5.25
CA MET A 56 -3.56 12.42 -5.68
C MET A 56 -3.42 12.62 -7.19
N GLU A 57 -2.26 12.28 -7.77
CA GLU A 57 -1.99 12.38 -9.21
C GLU A 57 -2.98 11.58 -10.06
N ILE A 58 -3.45 10.43 -9.56
CA ILE A 58 -4.41 9.55 -10.24
C ILE A 58 -5.86 9.73 -9.76
N ASN A 59 -6.13 10.78 -8.97
CA ASN A 59 -7.44 11.10 -8.39
C ASN A 59 -8.08 9.92 -7.67
N VAL A 60 -7.36 9.33 -6.71
CA VAL A 60 -7.83 8.25 -5.86
C VAL A 60 -7.99 8.74 -4.42
N ASP A 61 -9.19 8.55 -3.86
CA ASP A 61 -9.49 8.77 -2.44
C ASP A 61 -9.32 7.46 -1.66
N LEU A 62 -8.61 7.53 -0.54
CA LEU A 62 -8.40 6.40 0.37
C LEU A 62 -9.69 5.87 0.99
N ALA A 63 -10.74 6.69 1.11
CA ALA A 63 -12.06 6.24 1.58
C ALA A 63 -12.68 5.18 0.65
N ASP A 64 -12.31 5.21 -0.63
CA ASP A 64 -12.77 4.29 -1.67
C ASP A 64 -11.72 3.21 -1.99
N CYS A 65 -10.69 3.06 -1.15
CA CYS A 65 -9.65 2.07 -1.33
C CYS A 65 -9.80 0.86 -0.40
N ASP A 66 -9.50 -0.31 -0.96
CA ASP A 66 -9.12 -1.52 -0.25
C ASP A 66 -7.62 -1.80 -0.50
N PHE A 67 -7.04 -2.67 0.31
CA PHE A 67 -5.62 -2.99 0.28
C PHE A 67 -5.41 -4.49 0.11
N PHE A 68 -4.46 -4.88 -0.74
CA PHE A 68 -3.95 -6.24 -0.82
C PHE A 68 -2.46 -6.23 -0.49
N ILE A 69 -2.07 -6.93 0.56
CA ILE A 69 -0.66 -7.09 0.93
C ILE A 69 -0.16 -8.43 0.41
N THR A 70 0.94 -8.40 -0.34
CA THR A 70 1.51 -9.59 -0.97
C THR A 70 2.13 -10.55 0.05
N HIS A 71 2.88 -10.04 1.03
CA HIS A 71 3.46 -10.80 2.15
C HIS A 71 3.94 -9.87 3.29
N LEU A 72 4.34 -10.43 4.44
CA LEU A 72 4.68 -9.69 5.66
C LEU A 72 6.12 -9.16 5.77
N HIS A 73 6.68 -8.62 4.69
CA HIS A 73 7.87 -7.78 4.82
C HIS A 73 7.49 -6.32 5.06
N ALA A 74 8.25 -5.61 5.90
CA ALA A 74 7.90 -4.28 6.39
C ALA A 74 7.71 -3.24 5.28
N ASP A 75 8.35 -3.41 4.12
CA ASP A 75 8.17 -2.57 2.94
C ASP A 75 6.83 -2.80 2.22
N HIS A 76 6.10 -3.89 2.49
CA HIS A 76 4.83 -4.15 1.82
C HIS A 76 3.63 -3.67 2.65
N PHE A 77 3.64 -3.90 3.97
CA PHE A 77 2.50 -3.56 4.84
C PHE A 77 2.73 -2.35 5.75
N GLY A 78 3.94 -1.78 5.76
CA GLY A 78 4.37 -0.82 6.80
C GLY A 78 3.47 0.41 6.93
N LEU A 79 2.91 0.92 5.83
CA LEU A 79 2.03 2.10 5.87
C LEU A 79 0.54 1.80 6.07
N ILE A 80 0.13 0.54 6.13
CA ILE A 80 -1.28 0.17 6.21
C ILE A 80 -2.00 0.87 7.36
N ALA A 81 -1.41 0.91 8.56
CA ALA A 81 -2.02 1.54 9.73
C ALA A 81 -2.26 3.06 9.57
N ARG A 82 -1.57 3.72 8.64
CA ARG A 82 -1.71 5.16 8.36
C ARG A 82 -2.60 5.46 7.16
N LEU A 83 -2.68 4.54 6.21
CA LEU A 83 -3.44 4.69 4.97
C LEU A 83 -4.86 4.15 5.07
N ALA A 84 -5.05 3.06 5.82
CA ALA A 84 -6.35 2.43 5.97
C ALA A 84 -7.33 3.37 6.69
N THR A 85 -8.55 3.43 6.17
CA THR A 85 -9.64 4.20 6.76
C THR A 85 -10.67 3.24 7.38
N LYS A 86 -11.72 3.80 8.00
CA LYS A 86 -12.82 2.99 8.56
C LYS A 86 -13.60 2.18 7.51
N THR A 87 -13.51 2.56 6.24
CA THR A 87 -14.21 1.91 5.12
C THR A 87 -13.34 0.90 4.38
N SER A 88 -12.03 0.89 4.64
CA SER A 88 -11.08 0.03 3.94
C SER A 88 -11.22 -1.43 4.36
N ARG A 89 -11.09 -2.33 3.39
CA ARG A 89 -10.81 -3.75 3.63
C ARG A 89 -9.34 -4.03 3.36
N ILE A 90 -8.70 -4.83 4.21
CA ILE A 90 -7.30 -5.21 4.05
C ILE A 90 -7.25 -6.73 3.87
N TYR A 91 -6.73 -7.16 2.72
CA TYR A 91 -6.59 -8.55 2.33
C TYR A 91 -5.13 -9.00 2.52
N PHE A 92 -4.98 -10.19 3.07
CA PHE A 92 -3.71 -10.91 3.20
C PHE A 92 -3.92 -12.36 2.73
N SER A 93 -2.83 -13.06 2.45
CA SER A 93 -2.86 -14.52 2.39
C SER A 93 -3.28 -15.09 3.75
N ARG A 94 -3.87 -16.30 3.79
CA ARG A 94 -4.30 -16.91 5.06
C ARG A 94 -3.13 -17.04 6.06
N PRO A 95 -1.95 -17.58 5.68
CA PRO A 95 -0.82 -17.66 6.61
C PRO A 95 -0.37 -16.32 7.18
N ASP A 96 -0.32 -15.27 6.35
CA ASP A 96 0.07 -13.93 6.80
C ASP A 96 -0.97 -13.33 7.75
N LYS A 97 -2.26 -13.52 7.46
CA LYS A 97 -3.35 -13.10 8.34
C LYS A 97 -3.25 -13.74 9.72
N GLU A 98 -2.99 -15.05 9.78
CA GLU A 98 -2.84 -15.80 11.02
C GLU A 98 -1.64 -15.29 11.86
N ILE A 99 -0.53 -14.91 11.23
CA ILE A 99 0.62 -14.30 11.91
C ILE A 99 0.25 -12.94 12.52
N ILE A 100 -0.43 -12.07 11.76
CA ILE A 100 -0.86 -10.76 12.27
C ILE A 100 -1.85 -10.91 13.43
N GLU A 101 -2.83 -11.81 13.30
CA GLU A 101 -3.87 -12.02 14.33
C GLU A 101 -3.33 -12.65 15.62
N SER A 102 -2.20 -13.36 15.55
CA SER A 102 -1.53 -13.95 16.72
C SER A 102 -0.46 -13.05 17.33
N TRP A 103 -0.15 -11.90 16.73
CA TRP A 103 0.88 -11.00 17.22
C TRP A 103 0.40 -10.21 18.46
N GLU A 104 1.10 -10.39 19.58
CA GLU A 104 0.79 -9.71 20.86
C GLU A 104 1.55 -8.39 21.07
N GLY A 105 2.33 -7.94 20.08
CA GLY A 105 3.16 -6.74 20.18
C GLY A 105 4.65 -7.02 20.40
N PHE A 106 5.40 -5.96 20.69
CA PHE A 106 6.75 -6.07 21.25
C PHE A 106 6.65 -5.78 22.75
N GLU A 107 7.32 -6.58 23.58
CA GLU A 107 7.54 -6.26 25.00
C GLU A 107 8.36 -4.97 25.18
#